data_AF-A0A1J5HCB9-F1
#
_entry.id   AF-A0A1J5HCB9-F1
#
_cell.length_a   1.000
_cell.length_b   1.000
_cell.length_c   1.000
_cell.angle_alpha   90.00
_cell.angle_beta   90.00
_cell.angle_gamma   90.00
#
_symmetry.space_group_name_H-M   'P 1'
#
loop_
_entity.id
_entity.type
_entity.pdbx_description
1 polymer ?
#
loop_
_entity_poly.entity_id
_entity_poly.type
_entity_poly.pdbx_seq_one_letter_code
_entity_poly.pdbx_strand_id
1 'polypeptide(L)'
;MREEANIEITGLKKLEFAEDNEPNKHGEMTHYLFLTYLAKYKSGIIKPGDDVNELRWFTKKELKSIKISRPSVIIFKSLSWIKDSLSKTVFTGLS
;
A
#
# COMPACT_ATOMS: atom_id res chain seq x y z
N MET A 1 -8.04 -1.52 -10.69
CA MET A 1 -8.03 -2.77 -9.88
C MET A 1 -8.36 -4.02 -10.69
N ARG A 2 -9.07 -3.93 -11.83
CA ARG A 2 -9.38 -5.10 -12.67
C ARG A 2 -8.09 -5.78 -13.19
N GLU A 3 -7.16 -5.00 -13.74
CA GLU A 3 -5.90 -5.49 -14.29
C GLU A 3 -4.99 -6.09 -13.21
N GLU A 4 -4.66 -5.31 -12.18
CA GLU A 4 -3.67 -5.72 -11.17
C GLU A 4 -4.14 -6.75 -10.13
N ALA A 5 -5.44 -6.86 -9.90
CA ALA A 5 -5.99 -7.63 -8.78
C ALA A 5 -7.22 -8.48 -9.14
N ASN A 6 -7.72 -8.40 -10.37
CA ASN A 6 -8.92 -9.10 -10.82
C ASN A 6 -10.16 -8.88 -9.92
N ILE A 7 -10.34 -7.65 -9.40
CA ILE A 7 -11.52 -7.27 -8.59
C ILE A 7 -12.22 -6.02 -9.11
N GLU A 8 -13.51 -5.93 -8.80
CA GLU A 8 -14.30 -4.71 -8.94
C GLU A 8 -14.43 -3.98 -7.60
N ILE A 9 -14.41 -2.66 -7.68
CA ILE A 9 -14.58 -1.77 -6.52
C ILE A 9 -15.66 -0.74 -6.80
N THR A 10 -16.22 -0.16 -5.74
CA THR A 10 -17.22 0.91 -5.81
C THR A 10 -17.03 1.91 -4.68
N GLY A 11 -17.73 3.05 -4.73
CA GLY A 11 -17.75 4.03 -3.66
C GLY A 11 -16.38 4.65 -3.38
N LEU A 12 -15.67 5.04 -4.43
CA LEU A 12 -14.38 5.71 -4.32
C LEU A 12 -14.51 7.00 -3.53
N LYS A 13 -13.74 7.10 -2.45
CA LYS A 13 -13.58 8.30 -1.65
C LYS A 13 -12.11 8.66 -1.59
N LYS A 14 -11.78 9.89 -1.99
CA LYS A 14 -10.42 10.41 -1.82
C LYS A 14 -10.03 10.37 -0.35
N LEU A 15 -8.85 9.83 -0.06
CA LEU A 15 -8.33 9.72 1.29
C LEU A 15 -7.27 10.78 1.54
N GLU A 16 -6.14 10.68 0.86
CA GLU A 16 -4.97 11.50 1.14
C GLU A 16 -4.06 11.61 -0.09
N PHE A 17 -3.24 12.65 -0.11
CA PHE A 17 -2.11 12.77 -1.02
C PHE A 17 -0.83 12.62 -0.21
N ALA A 18 0.07 11.78 -0.69
CA ALA A 18 1.42 11.68 -0.16
C ALA A 18 2.42 11.85 -1.30
N GLU A 19 3.65 12.17 -0.95
CA GLU A 19 4.75 12.23 -1.89
C GLU A 19 5.97 11.50 -1.34
N ASP A 20 6.81 11.01 -2.23
CA ASP A 20 8.11 10.46 -1.88
C ASP A 20 9.12 10.73 -2.98
N ASN A 21 10.40 10.73 -2.63
CA ASN A 21 11.51 10.89 -3.56
C ASN A 21 12.43 9.69 -3.42
N GLU A 22 12.31 8.73 -4.34
CA GLU A 22 13.09 7.49 -4.33
C GLU A 22 13.51 7.11 -5.75
N PRO A 23 14.57 6.29 -5.93
CA PRO A 23 14.95 5.76 -7.24
C PRO A 23 13.83 4.90 -7.85
N ASN A 24 13.58 5.06 -9.16
CA ASN A 24 12.69 4.18 -9.91
C ASN A 24 13.33 2.79 -10.15
N LYS A 25 12.61 1.92 -10.89
CA LYS A 25 13.10 0.57 -11.25
C LYS A 25 14.39 0.55 -12.09
N HIS A 26 14.81 1.69 -12.63
CA HIS A 26 16.05 1.88 -13.40
C HIS A 26 17.14 2.60 -12.58
N GLY A 27 16.88 2.92 -11.30
CA GLY A 27 17.83 3.59 -10.41
C GLY A 27 17.83 5.11 -10.49
N GLU A 28 16.90 5.71 -11.23
CA GLU A 28 16.85 7.16 -11.42
C GLU A 28 15.98 7.81 -10.33
N MET A 29 16.51 8.82 -9.64
CA MET A 29 15.74 9.58 -8.64
C MET A 29 14.46 10.14 -9.26
N THR A 30 13.33 9.78 -8.68
CA THR A 30 12.00 10.11 -9.18
C THR A 30 11.14 10.67 -8.05
N HIS A 31 10.41 11.75 -8.34
CA HIS A 31 9.40 12.30 -7.44
C HIS A 31 8.07 11.60 -7.70
N TYR A 32 7.56 10.90 -6.70
CA TYR A 32 6.31 10.18 -6.74
C TYR A 32 5.20 10.97 -6.04
N LEU A 33 4.06 11.09 -6.71
CA LEU A 33 2.81 11.60 -6.13
C LEU A 33 1.83 10.44 -5.96
N PHE A 34 1.48 10.13 -4.72
CA PHE A 34 0.56 9.06 -4.37
C PHE A 34 -0.84 9.62 -4.16
N LEU A 35 -1.75 9.30 -5.08
CA LEU A 35 -3.17 9.65 -4.98
C LEU A 35 -3.93 8.47 -4.37
N THR A 36 -4.30 8.59 -3.08
CA THR A 36 -4.89 7.46 -2.35
C THR A 36 -6.40 7.58 -2.25
N TYR A 37 -7.10 6.47 -2.54
CA TYR A 37 -8.54 6.37 -2.46
C TYR A 37 -8.96 5.20 -1.57
N LEU A 38 -9.99 5.42 -0.77
CA LEU A 38 -10.73 4.36 -0.10
C LEU A 38 -11.83 3.85 -1.04
N ALA A 39 -11.95 2.53 -1.16
CA ALA A 39 -12.97 1.89 -1.98
C ALA A 39 -13.65 0.74 -1.23
N LYS A 40 -14.86 0.40 -1.65
CA LYS A 40 -15.55 -0.81 -1.21
C LYS A 40 -15.33 -1.91 -2.24
N TYR A 41 -14.97 -3.09 -1.77
CA TYR A 41 -14.98 -4.30 -2.61
C TYR A 41 -16.40 -4.56 -3.10
N LYS A 42 -16.54 -4.92 -4.38
CA LYS A 42 -17.83 -5.25 -5.00
C LYS A 42 -17.90 -6.72 -5.41
N SER A 43 -16.93 -7.20 -6.19
CA SER A 43 -16.91 -8.57 -6.73
C SER A 43 -15.52 -8.95 -7.26
N GLY A 44 -15.34 -10.24 -7.61
CA GLY A 44 -14.13 -10.80 -8.21
C GLY A 44 -13.46 -11.87 -7.36
N ILE A 45 -12.42 -12.50 -7.92
CA ILE A 45 -11.55 -13.42 -7.19
C ILE A 45 -10.15 -12.83 -7.31
N ILE A 46 -9.54 -12.54 -6.17
CA ILE A 46 -8.21 -11.93 -6.15
C ILE A 46 -7.22 -12.81 -6.92
N LYS A 47 -6.52 -12.17 -7.84
CA LYS A 47 -5.44 -12.80 -8.60
C LYS A 47 -4.37 -11.72 -8.80
N PRO A 48 -3.10 -11.99 -8.48
CA PRO A 48 -2.03 -11.06 -8.79
C PRO A 48 -1.93 -10.84 -10.30
N GLY A 49 -1.73 -9.59 -10.71
CA GLY A 49 -1.26 -9.23 -12.05
C GLY A 49 0.23 -9.52 -12.24
N ASP A 50 0.77 -9.17 -13.40
CA ASP A 50 2.13 -9.56 -13.80
C ASP A 50 3.22 -8.93 -12.91
N ASP A 51 2.96 -7.74 -12.35
CA ASP A 51 3.91 -6.99 -11.52
C ASP A 51 3.77 -7.29 -10.01
N VAL A 52 2.96 -8.29 -9.63
CA VAL A 52 2.67 -8.63 -8.22
C VAL A 52 3.01 -10.09 -7.93
N ASN A 53 3.94 -10.33 -7.00
CA ASN A 53 4.33 -11.70 -6.63
C ASN A 53 3.26 -12.45 -5.81
N GLU A 54 2.58 -11.75 -4.89
CA GLU A 54 1.55 -12.31 -4.01
C GLU A 54 0.45 -11.28 -3.78
N LEU A 55 -0.81 -11.73 -3.81
CA LEU A 55 -1.97 -10.91 -3.48
C LEU A 55 -2.88 -11.68 -2.53
N ARG A 56 -3.18 -11.08 -1.37
CA ARG A 56 -4.14 -11.63 -0.41
C ARG A 56 -4.86 -10.56 0.39
N TRP A 57 -5.98 -10.95 0.98
CA TRP A 57 -6.69 -10.11 1.95
C TRP A 57 -6.00 -10.18 3.31
N PHE A 58 -5.92 -9.02 3.96
CA PHE A 58 -5.42 -8.89 5.31
C PHE A 58 -6.49 -8.29 6.20
N THR A 59 -6.61 -8.83 7.41
CA THR A 59 -7.35 -8.17 8.48
C THR A 59 -6.54 -7.00 9.04
N LYS A 60 -7.22 -6.04 9.66
CA LYS A 60 -6.54 -4.90 10.32
C LYS A 60 -5.52 -5.32 11.38
N LYS A 61 -5.71 -6.49 12.00
CA LYS A 61 -4.79 -7.03 13.02
C LYS A 61 -3.47 -7.48 12.40
N GLU A 62 -3.54 -8.12 11.22
CA GLU A 62 -2.36 -8.61 10.49
C GLU A 62 -1.48 -7.48 9.96
N LEU A 63 -2.00 -6.27 9.80
CA LEU A 63 -1.20 -5.10 9.40
C LEU A 63 0.00 -4.85 10.33
N LYS A 64 -0.06 -5.30 11.59
CA LYS A 64 1.06 -5.14 12.54
C LYS A 64 2.22 -6.10 12.31
N SER A 65 1.99 -7.20 11.59
CA SER A 65 2.94 -8.31 11.43
C SER A 65 3.49 -8.44 10.02
N ILE A 66 3.04 -7.60 9.08
CA ILE A 66 3.49 -7.65 7.68
C ILE A 66 4.44 -6.50 7.38
N LYS A 67 5.36 -6.71 6.43
CA LYS A 67 6.22 -5.64 5.92
C LYS A 67 5.36 -4.72 5.05
N ILE A 68 5.29 -3.45 5.42
CA ILE A 68 4.50 -2.43 4.73
C ILE A 68 5.45 -1.39 4.14
N SER A 69 5.18 -0.92 2.93
CA SER A 69 5.96 0.15 2.32
C SER A 69 5.77 1.47 3.06
N ARG A 70 6.79 2.34 3.05
CA ARG A 70 6.77 3.62 3.77
C ARG A 70 5.53 4.48 3.42
N PRO A 71 5.14 4.68 2.15
CA PRO A 71 3.91 5.43 1.82
C PRO A 71 2.65 4.81 2.43
N SER A 72 2.56 3.48 2.46
CA SER A 72 1.39 2.78 3.01
C SER A 72 1.28 2.91 4.53
N VAL A 73 2.40 3.03 5.26
CA VAL A 73 2.39 3.30 6.71
C VAL A 73 1.72 4.63 7.02
N ILE A 74 2.02 5.68 6.24
CA ILE A 74 1.42 7.01 6.40
C ILE A 74 -0.11 6.92 6.26
N ILE A 75 -0.56 6.26 5.20
CA ILE A 75 -1.98 6.04 4.90
C ILE A 75 -2.68 5.26 6.03
N PHE A 76 -2.08 4.18 6.52
CA PHE A 76 -2.70 3.38 7.59
C PHE A 76 -2.71 4.08 8.95
N LYS A 77 -1.78 5.02 9.20
CA LYS A 77 -1.83 5.90 10.36
C LYS A 77 -2.95 6.94 10.24
N SER A 78 -3.13 7.59 9.08
CA SER A 78 -4.21 8.57 8.90
C SER A 78 -5.60 7.93 9.02
N LEU A 79 -5.73 6.66 8.65
CA LEU A 79 -6.92 5.84 8.89
C LEU A 79 -7.08 5.32 10.33
N SER A 80 -6.11 5.59 11.22
CA SER A 80 -6.06 5.07 12.59
C SER A 80 -6.05 3.53 12.68
N TRP A 81 -5.54 2.84 11.65
CA TRP A 81 -5.43 1.37 11.65
C TRP A 81 -4.12 0.89 12.26
N ILE A 82 -3.08 1.73 12.20
CA ILE A 82 -1.81 1.55 12.90
C ILE A 82 -1.65 2.71 13.90
N LYS A 83 -1.20 2.40 15.13
CA LYS A 83 -0.84 3.42 16.13
C LYS A 83 0.66 3.71 16.05
N ASP A 84 1.10 4.88 16.50
CA ASP A 84 2.50 5.34 16.42
C ASP A 84 3.56 4.43 17.07
N SER A 85 3.15 3.40 17.82
CA SER A 85 4.05 2.51 18.55
C SER A 85 4.69 1.37 17.73
N LEU A 86 4.69 1.42 16.39
CA LEU A 86 5.40 0.43 15.55
C LEU A 86 6.73 0.93 14.97
N SER A 87 7.28 2.04 15.50
CA SER A 87 8.63 2.50 15.17
C SER A 87 9.71 1.69 15.92
N LYS A 88 9.85 0.39 15.62
CA LYS A 88 11.06 -0.38 15.98
C LYS A 88 11.18 -1.66 15.15
N THR A 89 11.02 -1.54 13.84
CA THR A 89 11.67 -2.50 12.93
C THR A 89 12.67 -1.69 12.12
N VAL A 90 13.93 -1.83 12.54
CA VAL A 90 15.11 -1.24 11.93
C VAL A 90 15.09 -1.62 10.45
N PHE A 91 15.01 -0.62 9.57
CA PHE A 91 15.42 -0.80 8.19
C PHE A 91 16.94 -0.94 8.19
N THR A 92 17.44 -2.16 8.36
CA THR A 92 18.82 -2.46 7.98
C THR A 92 18.82 -2.54 6.45
N GLY A 93 19.05 -1.39 5.82
CA GLY A 93 19.58 -1.36 4.47
C GLY A 93 20.89 -2.14 4.49
N LEU A 94 20.95 -3.24 3.74
CA LEU A 94 22.21 -3.88 3.42
C LEU A 94 22.95 -2.96 2.46
N SER A 95 24.13 -2.53 2.93
CA SER A 95 25.23 -1.95 2.17
C SER A 95 25.70 -2.88 1.06
#